data_AF-A0A9D5ZL88-F1
#
_entry.id   AF-A0A9D5ZL88-F1
#
_cell.length_a   1.000
_cell.length_b   1.000
_cell.length_c   1.000
_cell.angle_alpha   90.00
_cell.angle_beta   90.00
_cell.angle_gamma   90.00
#
_symmetry.space_group_name_H-M   'P 1'
#
loop_
_entity.id
_entity.type
_entity.pdbx_description
1 polymer ?
#
loop_
_entity_poly.entity_id
_entity_poly.type
_entity_poly.pdbx_seq_one_letter_code
_entity_poly.pdbx_strand_id
1 'polypeptide(L)'
;MKKKFSTLLLLSLYQMPMADAGMAIDGNGAFGKVTVGQNKIVQFTIRNTGSTYLKNITIPSIAAPWSYVSTTCTTTLASYKSCALNVKFAPTVVRSYASTVKVRFKQSSISYVSNKAVTGEGITSGPPPVGKCYLGNSIPAEYAVFSPTSPWNKVIPDNPELSPYSVAIMNNLMGYTSGVSSNINLWTAPMHVIDSRYCPRKNVYSIDMDGLFFETVDPDENGIVENVPMPVEAWADPTEDGHMILLDVSERVVYELGAARKRSDGHWEAQSMDKWALDGEGYRAAFSGKYWWKSGVRGAGVPFIGGLIRPEEIAAGVIRHTLAVSTPINQLQEVGNGGWGRWELCSPVASNTDAGRVGTQYIPEGAQIQLNPALNLDTLGLSPAAKVVAVALQRYGAFVVDNGPELITYFQNLGSSPNAWDPYLAQLGDLRKIPLSQFRVLKCNKKILQLK
;
A
#
# COMPACT_ATOMS: atom_id res chain seq x y z
N MET A 1 -12.61 98.46 1.71
CA MET A 1 -13.68 97.50 1.31
C MET A 1 -13.03 96.25 0.72
N LYS A 2 -13.41 95.07 1.26
CA LYS A 2 -13.15 93.68 0.81
C LYS A 2 -11.71 93.29 0.36
N LYS A 3 -10.96 92.67 1.27
CA LYS A 3 -9.75 91.86 0.98
C LYS A 3 -10.16 90.56 0.27
N LYS A 4 -9.54 90.26 -0.88
CA LYS A 4 -9.64 88.94 -1.56
C LYS A 4 -8.56 88.01 -1.00
N PHE A 5 -8.97 86.84 -0.56
CA PHE A 5 -8.12 85.67 -0.32
C PHE A 5 -7.71 85.07 -1.67
N SER A 6 -6.44 84.68 -1.81
CA SER A 6 -5.98 83.77 -2.85
C SER A 6 -5.35 82.56 -2.15
N THR A 7 -5.99 81.41 -2.31
CA THR A 7 -5.60 80.12 -1.75
C THR A 7 -4.50 79.52 -2.63
N LEU A 8 -3.27 79.44 -2.10
CA LEU A 8 -2.18 78.71 -2.72
C LEU A 8 -2.26 77.24 -2.27
N LEU A 9 -2.69 76.36 -3.18
CA LEU A 9 -2.79 74.92 -2.94
C LEU A 9 -1.37 74.31 -3.06
N LEU A 10 -0.76 73.93 -1.92
CA LEU A 10 0.46 73.10 -1.91
C LEU A 10 0.08 71.67 -2.31
N LEU A 11 0.50 71.23 -3.51
CA LEU A 11 0.54 69.80 -3.85
C LEU A 11 1.63 69.12 -3.00
N SER A 12 1.21 68.47 -1.92
CA SER A 12 2.01 67.44 -1.25
C SER A 12 2.11 66.23 -2.17
N LEU A 13 3.31 65.93 -2.68
CA LEU A 13 3.65 64.65 -3.29
C LEU A 13 3.44 63.53 -2.26
N TYR A 14 2.24 62.93 -2.26
CA TYR A 14 2.03 61.64 -1.61
C TYR A 14 2.84 60.60 -2.40
N GLN A 15 3.97 60.17 -1.85
CA GLN A 15 4.61 58.93 -2.28
C GLN A 15 3.57 57.80 -2.14
N MET A 16 3.11 57.27 -3.28
CA MET A 16 2.33 56.04 -3.28
C MET A 16 3.16 54.95 -2.60
N PRO A 17 2.60 54.18 -1.65
CA PRO A 17 3.33 53.08 -1.04
C PRO A 17 3.72 52.11 -2.16
N MET A 18 5.01 51.78 -2.25
CA MET A 18 5.49 50.76 -3.16
C MET A 18 4.68 49.48 -2.93
N ALA A 19 4.25 48.85 -4.03
CA ALA A 19 3.65 47.52 -4.00
C ALA A 19 4.55 46.56 -3.22
N ASP A 20 4.08 46.05 -2.08
CA ASP A 20 4.82 45.09 -1.29
C ASP A 20 4.86 43.74 -2.03
N ALA A 21 6.06 43.26 -2.30
CA ALA A 21 6.33 42.01 -2.98
C ALA A 21 7.10 41.11 -2.01
N GLY A 22 6.42 40.10 -1.48
CA GLY A 22 6.98 39.21 -0.47
C GLY A 22 6.66 37.76 -0.75
N MET A 23 7.60 36.87 -0.43
CA MET A 23 7.45 35.43 -0.57
C MET A 23 7.99 34.69 0.64
N ALA A 24 7.17 33.82 1.22
CA ALA A 24 7.55 32.95 2.32
C ALA A 24 7.56 31.48 1.91
N ILE A 25 8.44 30.69 2.55
CA ILE A 25 8.48 29.23 2.45
C ILE A 25 8.15 28.65 3.83
N ASP A 26 6.89 28.30 4.01
CA ASP A 26 6.33 27.74 5.23
C ASP A 26 6.51 26.21 5.24
N GLY A 27 6.64 25.60 6.43
CA GLY A 27 6.89 24.16 6.62
C GLY A 27 8.12 23.84 7.50
N ASN A 28 8.24 22.60 7.99
CA ASN A 28 9.39 22.18 8.80
C ASN A 28 10.56 21.74 7.90
N GLY A 29 11.73 22.34 8.09
CA GLY A 29 12.95 21.98 7.36
C GLY A 29 13.66 20.72 7.85
N ALA A 30 13.30 20.21 9.03
CA ALA A 30 13.94 19.04 9.61
C ALA A 30 13.29 17.75 9.12
N PHE A 31 13.98 17.03 8.23
CA PHE A 31 13.60 15.70 7.76
C PHE A 31 13.82 14.62 8.83
N GLY A 32 14.72 14.88 9.80
CA GLY A 32 15.06 13.92 10.84
C GLY A 32 15.95 12.79 10.32
N LYS A 33 15.94 11.65 11.01
CA LYS A 33 16.71 10.47 10.66
C LYS A 33 16.01 9.67 9.56
N VAL A 34 16.73 9.33 8.50
CA VAL A 34 16.28 8.50 7.38
C VAL A 34 17.35 7.46 7.09
N THR A 35 16.93 6.20 7.04
CA THR A 35 17.81 5.08 6.73
C THR A 35 18.45 5.25 5.35
N VAL A 36 19.75 4.96 5.22
CA VAL A 36 20.45 4.97 3.93
C VAL A 36 19.74 4.04 2.95
N GLY A 37 19.44 4.54 1.75
CA GLY A 37 18.63 3.83 0.74
C GLY A 37 17.12 4.08 0.84
N GLN A 38 16.63 4.55 2.00
CA GLN A 38 15.25 5.03 2.17
C GLN A 38 15.11 6.49 1.77
N ASN A 39 13.86 6.98 1.78
CA ASN A 39 13.59 8.38 1.59
C ASN A 39 12.43 8.88 2.46
N LYS A 40 12.39 10.21 2.66
CA LYS A 40 11.28 10.90 3.32
C LYS A 40 10.88 12.11 2.49
N ILE A 41 9.58 12.32 2.32
CA ILE A 41 9.03 13.46 1.57
C ILE A 41 8.37 14.42 2.56
N VAL A 42 8.68 15.71 2.44
CA VAL A 42 8.07 16.80 3.21
C VAL A 42 7.52 17.84 2.25
N GLN A 43 6.30 18.30 2.52
CA GLN A 43 5.68 19.38 1.76
C GLN A 43 6.01 20.75 2.38
N PHE A 44 6.42 21.68 1.53
CA PHE A 44 6.52 23.11 1.86
C PHE A 44 5.39 23.88 1.19
N THR A 45 4.92 24.93 1.87
CA THR A 45 3.95 25.87 1.32
C THR A 45 4.68 27.14 0.93
N ILE A 46 4.69 27.45 -0.37
CA ILE A 46 5.21 28.71 -0.90
C ILE A 46 4.06 29.69 -0.96
N ARG A 47 4.19 30.82 -0.25
CA ARG A 47 3.13 31.81 -0.12
C ARG A 47 3.58 33.16 -0.61
N ASN A 48 2.77 33.79 -1.45
CA ASN A 48 2.88 35.21 -1.72
C ASN A 48 2.35 35.97 -0.50
N THR A 49 3.19 36.74 0.16
CA THR A 49 2.82 37.54 1.33
C THR A 49 2.51 38.99 0.96
N GLY A 50 2.79 39.38 -0.28
CA GLY A 50 2.58 40.73 -0.79
C GLY A 50 1.19 40.93 -1.40
N SER A 51 0.86 42.20 -1.61
CA SER A 51 -0.45 42.62 -2.14
C SER A 51 -0.55 42.54 -3.67
N THR A 52 0.53 42.16 -4.37
CA THR A 52 0.58 42.08 -5.84
C THR A 52 0.93 40.70 -6.38
N TYR A 53 0.72 40.46 -7.68
CA TYR A 53 1.12 39.21 -8.34
C TYR A 53 2.64 39.05 -8.38
N LEU A 54 3.13 37.90 -7.94
CA LEU A 54 4.51 37.49 -8.20
C LEU A 54 4.58 36.91 -9.61
N LYS A 55 5.64 37.26 -10.35
CA LYS A 55 5.91 36.79 -11.71
C LYS A 55 7.31 36.18 -11.82
N ASN A 56 7.50 35.35 -12.84
CA ASN A 56 8.76 34.65 -13.11
C ASN A 56 9.26 33.83 -11.92
N ILE A 57 8.35 33.15 -11.23
CA ILE A 57 8.71 32.24 -10.14
C ILE A 57 9.53 31.08 -10.72
N THR A 58 10.69 30.84 -10.13
CA THR A 58 11.57 29.73 -10.48
C THR A 58 12.08 29.05 -9.21
N ILE A 59 12.18 27.73 -9.24
CA ILE A 59 12.66 26.90 -8.13
C ILE A 59 13.95 26.21 -8.61
N PRO A 60 15.13 26.78 -8.29
CA PRO A 60 16.41 26.20 -8.69
C PRO A 60 16.60 24.81 -8.06
N SER A 61 17.41 23.96 -8.70
CA SER A 61 17.76 22.65 -8.16
C SER A 61 18.34 22.73 -6.74
N ILE A 62 18.07 21.70 -5.95
CA ILE A 62 18.59 21.53 -4.60
C ILE A 62 19.71 20.49 -4.60
N ALA A 63 20.72 20.69 -3.75
CA ALA A 63 21.83 19.76 -3.63
C ALA A 63 21.35 18.39 -3.11
N ALA A 64 21.91 17.32 -3.68
CA ALA A 64 21.70 15.95 -3.20
C ALA A 64 22.09 15.84 -1.70
N PRO A 65 21.43 14.98 -0.92
CA PRO A 65 20.46 13.95 -1.33
C PRO A 65 19.00 14.44 -1.39
N TRP A 66 18.77 15.75 -1.47
CA TRP A 66 17.44 16.28 -1.71
C TRP A 66 17.09 16.33 -3.20
N SER A 67 15.81 16.17 -3.50
CA SER A 67 15.25 16.35 -4.85
C SER A 67 13.80 16.82 -4.76
N TYR A 68 13.32 17.59 -5.74
CA TYR A 68 11.91 17.93 -5.85
C TYR A 68 11.12 16.79 -6.49
N VAL A 69 10.04 16.37 -5.83
CA VAL A 69 9.17 15.28 -6.31
C VAL A 69 8.05 15.83 -7.17
N SER A 70 7.42 16.89 -6.71
CA SER A 70 6.33 17.56 -7.41
C SER A 70 6.12 18.98 -6.88
N THR A 71 5.50 19.83 -7.68
CA THR A 71 5.09 21.18 -7.28
C THR A 71 3.80 21.57 -7.96
N THR A 72 2.97 22.35 -7.27
CA THR A 72 1.82 23.04 -7.85
C THR A 72 2.11 24.52 -8.15
N CYS A 73 3.35 24.97 -7.87
CA CYS A 73 3.77 26.32 -8.16
C CYS A 73 3.99 26.51 -9.66
N THR A 74 3.36 27.53 -10.22
CA THR A 74 3.56 27.96 -11.61
C THR A 74 4.49 29.17 -11.65
N THR A 75 4.69 29.78 -12.82
CA THR A 75 5.53 30.97 -12.99
C THR A 75 4.92 32.24 -12.39
N THR A 76 3.67 32.20 -11.93
CA THR A 76 2.98 33.31 -11.29
C THR A 76 2.26 32.87 -10.02
N LEU A 77 2.12 33.79 -9.05
CA LEU A 77 1.35 33.53 -7.83
C LEU A 77 0.57 34.78 -7.46
N ALA A 78 -0.76 34.65 -7.41
CA ALA A 78 -1.64 35.76 -7.05
C ALA A 78 -1.39 36.25 -5.62
N SER A 79 -1.77 37.49 -5.37
CA SER A 79 -1.72 38.13 -4.06
C SER A 79 -2.33 37.23 -2.98
N TYR A 80 -1.59 37.02 -1.88
CA TYR A 80 -1.99 36.18 -0.74
C TYR A 80 -2.33 34.71 -1.06
N LYS A 81 -1.99 34.20 -2.25
CA LYS A 81 -2.16 32.78 -2.59
C LYS A 81 -0.91 31.98 -2.28
N SER A 82 -1.10 30.67 -2.20
CA SER A 82 -0.06 29.69 -1.94
C SER A 82 -0.04 28.58 -2.98
N CYS A 83 1.10 27.93 -3.09
CA CYS A 83 1.29 26.70 -3.84
C CYS A 83 2.16 25.73 -3.03
N ALA A 84 2.20 24.48 -3.44
CA ALA A 84 2.89 23.41 -2.73
C ALA A 84 4.17 22.97 -3.46
N LEU A 85 5.18 22.58 -2.67
CA LEU A 85 6.42 21.98 -3.16
C LEU A 85 6.76 20.76 -2.30
N ASN A 86 6.73 19.57 -2.88
CA ASN A 86 7.12 18.32 -2.22
C ASN A 86 8.60 18.05 -2.43
N VAL A 87 9.36 17.97 -1.34
CA VAL A 87 10.80 17.77 -1.33
C VAL A 87 11.11 16.41 -0.72
N LYS A 88 11.87 15.58 -1.43
CA LYS A 88 12.37 14.28 -0.96
C LYS A 88 13.78 14.44 -0.40
N PHE A 89 14.08 13.75 0.69
CA PHE A 89 15.42 13.50 1.23
C PHE A 89 15.71 12.00 1.14
N ALA A 90 16.75 11.60 0.40
CA ALA A 90 17.09 10.19 0.14
C ALA A 90 18.59 9.93 0.38
N PRO A 91 19.05 9.84 1.64
CA PRO A 91 20.48 9.72 1.96
C PRO A 91 21.08 8.43 1.42
N THR A 92 22.26 8.54 0.82
CA THR A 92 23.05 7.40 0.31
C THR A 92 24.24 7.05 1.20
N VAL A 93 24.55 7.90 2.18
CA VAL A 93 25.66 7.73 3.11
C VAL A 93 25.20 8.12 4.51
N VAL A 94 25.72 7.42 5.52
CA VAL A 94 25.46 7.71 6.93
C VAL A 94 26.19 8.99 7.34
N ARG A 95 25.46 10.09 7.48
CA ARG A 95 25.95 11.39 7.95
C ARG A 95 24.80 12.37 8.13
N SER A 96 25.06 13.47 8.82
CA SER A 96 24.19 14.64 8.78
C SER A 96 24.35 15.39 7.45
N TYR A 97 23.23 15.86 6.93
CA TYR A 97 23.14 16.68 5.73
C TYR A 97 22.44 18.00 6.08
N ALA A 98 22.82 19.06 5.39
CA ALA A 98 22.10 20.32 5.37
C ALA A 98 22.07 20.91 3.96
N SER A 99 20.98 21.60 3.61
CA SER A 99 20.82 22.30 2.34
C SER A 99 19.81 23.45 2.48
N THR A 100 19.48 24.12 1.39
CA THR A 100 18.52 25.23 1.37
C THR A 100 17.57 25.07 0.18
N VAL A 101 16.27 25.01 0.45
CA VAL A 101 15.25 25.20 -0.59
C VAL A 101 15.21 26.68 -0.95
N LYS A 102 15.29 26.98 -2.24
CA LYS A 102 15.29 28.36 -2.77
C LYS A 102 14.13 28.55 -3.72
N VAL A 103 13.41 29.65 -3.58
CA VAL A 103 12.41 30.09 -4.56
C VAL A 103 12.76 31.51 -4.97
N ARG A 104 12.84 31.74 -6.27
CA ARG A 104 13.15 33.05 -6.84
C ARG A 104 11.94 33.60 -7.57
N PHE A 105 11.80 34.91 -7.57
CA PHE A 105 10.85 35.60 -8.46
C PHE A 105 11.46 36.93 -8.92
N LYS A 106 10.93 37.50 -10.01
CA LYS A 106 11.35 38.81 -10.51
C LYS A 106 10.16 39.77 -10.56
N GLN A 107 10.33 40.95 -9.98
CA GLN A 107 9.39 42.05 -10.09
C GLN A 107 10.10 43.19 -10.81
N SER A 108 9.61 43.55 -12.00
CA SER A 108 10.31 44.49 -12.90
C SER A 108 11.75 44.01 -13.14
N SER A 109 12.76 44.86 -12.91
CA SER A 109 14.20 44.52 -13.08
C SER A 109 14.84 43.93 -11.82
N ILE A 110 14.11 43.74 -10.72
CA ILE A 110 14.65 43.30 -9.43
C ILE A 110 14.38 41.80 -9.24
N SER A 111 15.39 41.09 -8.76
CA SER A 111 15.31 39.65 -8.43
C SER A 111 15.23 39.45 -6.92
N TYR A 112 14.30 38.62 -6.49
CA TYR A 112 14.07 38.28 -5.07
C TYR A 112 14.30 36.79 -4.85
N VAL A 113 14.73 36.42 -3.64
CA VAL A 113 14.98 35.03 -3.25
C VAL A 113 14.44 34.80 -1.85
N SER A 114 13.59 33.78 -1.70
CA SER A 114 13.17 33.24 -0.40
C SER A 114 13.89 31.91 -0.15
N ASN A 115 14.30 31.68 1.09
CA ASN A 115 15.13 30.55 1.49
C ASN A 115 14.50 29.79 2.66
N LYS A 116 14.61 28.46 2.63
CA LYS A 116 14.28 27.59 3.77
C LYS A 116 15.39 26.58 4.00
N ALA A 117 15.99 26.61 5.18
CA ALA A 117 16.97 25.62 5.58
C ALA A 117 16.31 24.23 5.68
N VAL A 118 16.99 23.22 5.17
CA VAL A 118 16.59 21.82 5.34
C VAL A 118 17.74 21.02 5.94
N THR A 119 17.41 20.13 6.86
CA THR A 119 18.36 19.25 7.55
C THR A 119 17.83 17.83 7.57
N GLY A 120 18.73 16.86 7.54
CA GLY A 120 18.38 15.45 7.61
C GLY A 120 19.61 14.62 7.97
N GLU A 121 19.40 13.44 8.55
CA GLU A 121 20.48 12.55 8.94
C GLU A 121 20.28 11.21 8.22
N GLY A 122 21.26 10.83 7.39
CA GLY A 122 21.39 9.47 6.91
C GLY A 122 21.86 8.59 8.06
N ILE A 123 21.06 7.59 8.44
CA ILE A 123 21.44 6.58 9.43
C ILE A 123 21.62 5.23 8.74
N THR A 124 22.42 4.31 9.30
CA THR A 124 22.35 2.91 8.85
C THR A 124 20.92 2.42 9.04
N SER A 125 20.51 1.35 8.35
CA SER A 125 19.43 0.54 8.91
C SER A 125 19.90 0.21 10.32
N GLY A 126 19.15 0.67 11.33
CA GLY A 126 19.45 0.22 12.67
C GLY A 126 19.41 -1.30 12.64
N PRO A 127 20.30 -2.01 13.36
CA PRO A 127 19.89 -3.35 13.78
C PRO A 127 18.49 -3.22 14.40
N PRO A 128 17.61 -4.22 14.27
CA PRO A 128 16.39 -4.29 15.08
C PRO A 128 16.77 -3.89 16.51
N PRO A 129 15.98 -3.06 17.22
CA PRO A 129 16.28 -2.73 18.61
C PRO A 129 16.75 -3.98 19.35
N VAL A 130 18.04 -4.03 19.68
CA VAL A 130 18.66 -5.25 20.21
C VAL A 130 17.94 -5.57 21.51
N GLY A 131 17.30 -6.72 21.59
CA GLY A 131 16.56 -7.15 22.78
C GLY A 131 15.06 -6.84 22.83
N LYS A 132 14.41 -6.42 21.73
CA LYS A 132 12.95 -6.21 21.71
C LYS A 132 12.22 -7.20 20.80
N CYS A 133 11.12 -7.73 21.28
CA CYS A 133 10.21 -8.55 20.49
C CYS A 133 9.55 -7.74 19.36
N TYR A 134 8.83 -6.67 19.70
CA TYR A 134 8.06 -5.88 18.75
C TYR A 134 8.92 -4.79 18.13
N LEU A 135 9.05 -4.83 16.80
CA LEU A 135 9.84 -3.89 16.01
C LEU A 135 8.96 -2.83 15.34
N GLY A 136 7.64 -2.91 15.52
CA GLY A 136 6.64 -2.04 14.92
C GLY A 136 5.82 -2.77 13.86
N ASN A 137 5.22 -2.01 12.95
CA ASN A 137 4.36 -2.50 11.88
C ASN A 137 4.88 -2.07 10.49
N SER A 138 6.15 -1.69 10.37
CA SER A 138 6.71 -1.11 9.15
C SER A 138 7.91 -1.91 8.68
N ILE A 139 7.96 -2.17 7.37
CA ILE A 139 9.15 -2.68 6.67
C ILE A 139 9.46 -1.77 5.48
N PRO A 140 10.73 -1.66 5.05
CA PRO A 140 11.11 -0.85 3.90
C PRO A 140 10.28 -1.15 2.64
N ALA A 141 10.02 -0.14 1.82
CA ALA A 141 9.25 -0.29 0.58
C ALA A 141 9.87 -1.30 -0.40
N GLU A 142 11.20 -1.41 -0.41
CA GLU A 142 11.97 -2.36 -1.21
C GLU A 142 12.09 -3.75 -0.59
N TYR A 143 11.55 -3.97 0.61
CA TYR A 143 11.54 -5.28 1.22
C TYR A 143 10.64 -6.21 0.39
N ALA A 144 11.27 -7.09 -0.38
CA ALA A 144 10.56 -8.12 -1.12
C ALA A 144 10.11 -9.23 -0.16
N VAL A 145 8.80 -9.47 -0.12
CA VAL A 145 8.23 -10.64 0.52
C VAL A 145 8.29 -11.78 -0.48
N PHE A 146 8.83 -12.92 -0.08
CA PHE A 146 9.13 -14.10 -0.92
C PHE A 146 10.35 -13.96 -1.81
N SER A 147 10.79 -15.09 -2.38
CA SER A 147 11.92 -15.18 -3.28
C SER A 147 11.74 -14.26 -4.50
N PRO A 148 12.83 -13.80 -5.15
CA PRO A 148 12.74 -13.12 -6.44
C PRO A 148 12.11 -13.99 -7.55
N THR A 149 12.11 -15.32 -7.39
CA THR A 149 11.50 -16.27 -8.33
C THR A 149 10.02 -16.50 -8.07
N SER A 150 9.51 -16.05 -6.91
CA SER A 150 8.11 -16.17 -6.53
C SER A 150 7.19 -15.53 -7.57
N PRO A 151 6.02 -16.13 -7.88
CA PRO A 151 4.99 -15.48 -8.68
C PRO A 151 4.52 -14.13 -8.10
N TRP A 152 4.68 -13.92 -6.80
CA TRP A 152 4.39 -12.64 -6.15
C TRP A 152 5.35 -11.52 -6.58
N ASN A 153 6.55 -11.83 -7.05
CA ASN A 153 7.58 -10.85 -7.41
C ASN A 153 7.88 -10.79 -8.92
N LYS A 154 7.02 -11.38 -9.75
CA LYS A 154 7.22 -11.47 -11.21
C LYS A 154 6.41 -10.42 -11.97
N VAL A 155 7.09 -9.70 -12.87
CA VAL A 155 6.46 -8.84 -13.87
C VAL A 155 5.72 -9.71 -14.88
N ILE A 156 4.52 -9.30 -15.29
CA ILE A 156 3.79 -9.97 -16.35
C ILE A 156 4.51 -9.70 -17.69
N PRO A 157 4.81 -10.72 -18.50
CA PRO A 157 5.42 -10.52 -19.83
C PRO A 157 4.56 -9.61 -20.73
N ASP A 158 5.16 -8.95 -21.72
CA ASP A 158 4.46 -8.01 -22.59
C ASP A 158 3.26 -8.64 -23.34
N ASN A 159 3.41 -9.91 -23.73
CA ASN A 159 2.41 -10.68 -24.49
C ASN A 159 2.03 -11.97 -23.73
N PRO A 160 1.33 -11.87 -22.59
CA PRO A 160 0.93 -13.06 -21.86
C PRO A 160 -0.21 -13.76 -22.61
N GLU A 161 -0.29 -15.09 -22.49
CA GLU A 161 -1.48 -15.80 -22.94
C GLU A 161 -2.69 -15.39 -22.10
N LEU A 162 -3.80 -15.07 -22.76
CA LEU A 162 -5.04 -14.69 -22.09
C LEU A 162 -5.99 -15.88 -21.97
N SER A 163 -6.82 -15.87 -20.94
CA SER A 163 -7.94 -16.80 -20.85
C SER A 163 -8.87 -16.58 -22.05
N PRO A 164 -9.34 -17.64 -22.72
CA PRO A 164 -10.32 -17.51 -23.81
C PRO A 164 -11.65 -16.91 -23.32
N TYR A 165 -11.89 -16.93 -22.01
CA TYR A 165 -13.09 -16.36 -21.39
C TYR A 165 -12.85 -14.97 -20.79
N SER A 166 -11.69 -14.35 -20.99
CA SER A 166 -11.35 -13.07 -20.35
C SER A 166 -12.42 -12.00 -20.53
N VAL A 167 -12.98 -11.83 -21.74
CA VAL A 167 -14.04 -10.84 -22.00
C VAL A 167 -15.32 -11.18 -21.25
N ALA A 168 -15.76 -12.45 -21.29
CA ALA A 168 -16.96 -12.90 -20.60
C ALA A 168 -16.83 -12.75 -19.07
N ILE A 169 -15.65 -13.09 -18.53
CA ILE A 169 -15.32 -12.92 -17.12
C ILE A 169 -15.42 -11.45 -16.70
N MET A 170 -14.77 -10.54 -17.42
CA MET A 170 -14.78 -9.14 -17.05
C MET A 170 -16.17 -8.51 -17.20
N ASN A 171 -16.95 -8.92 -18.21
CA ASN A 171 -18.35 -8.51 -18.35
C ASN A 171 -19.21 -8.97 -17.18
N ASN A 172 -19.02 -10.20 -16.70
CA ASN A 172 -19.70 -10.71 -15.52
C ASN A 172 -19.30 -9.92 -14.27
N LEU A 173 -18.01 -9.64 -14.06
CA LEU A 173 -17.53 -8.86 -12.92
C LEU A 173 -18.13 -7.44 -12.88
N MET A 174 -18.26 -6.79 -14.05
CA MET A 174 -18.91 -5.48 -14.18
C MET A 174 -20.40 -5.48 -13.80
N GLY A 175 -21.05 -6.64 -13.76
CA GLY A 175 -22.40 -6.79 -13.24
C GLY A 175 -22.50 -6.68 -11.71
N TYR A 176 -21.38 -6.84 -10.99
CA TYR A 176 -21.32 -6.79 -9.53
C TYR A 176 -20.71 -5.49 -8.98
N THR A 177 -19.75 -4.91 -9.69
CA THR A 177 -19.06 -3.70 -9.23
C THR A 177 -18.60 -2.83 -10.40
N SER A 178 -18.38 -1.54 -10.15
CA SER A 178 -18.04 -0.54 -11.17
C SER A 178 -16.55 -0.18 -11.24
N GLY A 179 -15.74 -0.65 -10.29
CA GLY A 179 -14.32 -0.28 -10.20
C GLY A 179 -13.55 -1.12 -9.18
N VAL A 180 -12.33 -0.70 -8.87
CA VAL A 180 -11.47 -1.36 -7.87
C VAL A 180 -11.74 -0.77 -6.49
N SER A 181 -11.96 -1.64 -5.52
CA SER A 181 -12.19 -1.31 -4.11
C SER A 181 -10.98 -1.58 -3.25
N SER A 182 -11.01 -1.16 -1.99
CA SER A 182 -9.88 -1.29 -1.05
C SER A 182 -10.34 -1.63 0.35
N ASN A 183 -9.80 -2.70 0.90
CA ASN A 183 -9.84 -2.98 2.34
C ASN A 183 -8.59 -2.38 2.97
N ILE A 184 -8.76 -1.46 3.92
CA ILE A 184 -7.68 -0.65 4.49
C ILE A 184 -7.54 -0.84 6.00
N ASN A 185 -8.64 -0.71 6.75
CA ASN A 185 -8.63 -0.77 8.22
C ASN A 185 -9.58 -1.84 8.80
N LEU A 186 -10.31 -2.55 7.93
CA LEU A 186 -11.20 -3.67 8.23
C LEU A 186 -11.11 -4.66 7.08
N TRP A 187 -11.37 -5.94 7.34
CA TRP A 187 -11.35 -7.01 6.32
C TRP A 187 -9.98 -7.12 5.62
N THR A 188 -8.92 -6.83 6.37
CA THR A 188 -7.52 -6.93 5.95
C THR A 188 -6.68 -7.32 7.17
N ALA A 189 -5.36 -7.29 7.08
CA ALA A 189 -4.49 -7.78 8.15
C ALA A 189 -3.57 -6.68 8.71
N PRO A 190 -3.50 -6.50 10.04
CA PRO A 190 -2.38 -5.83 10.66
C PRO A 190 -1.12 -6.69 10.55
N MET A 191 -0.01 -6.02 10.28
CA MET A 191 1.31 -6.63 10.21
C MET A 191 2.13 -6.21 11.42
N HIS A 192 2.63 -7.20 12.16
CA HIS A 192 3.50 -7.03 13.32
C HIS A 192 4.88 -7.54 12.98
N VAL A 193 5.85 -6.63 12.89
CA VAL A 193 7.24 -6.97 12.62
C VAL A 193 7.90 -7.35 13.95
N ILE A 194 8.46 -8.54 14.03
CA ILE A 194 8.99 -9.11 15.27
C ILE A 194 10.40 -9.67 15.11
N ASP A 195 11.10 -9.73 16.24
CA ASP A 195 12.30 -10.53 16.44
C ASP A 195 11.98 -11.62 17.46
N SER A 196 11.69 -12.84 16.98
CA SER A 196 11.17 -13.90 17.83
C SER A 196 12.10 -14.34 18.95
N ARG A 197 13.41 -14.07 18.83
CA ARG A 197 14.40 -14.33 19.89
C ARG A 197 14.08 -13.63 21.20
N TYR A 198 13.32 -12.53 21.14
CA TYR A 198 12.95 -11.73 22.32
C TYR A 198 11.45 -11.75 22.62
N CYS A 199 10.67 -12.55 21.88
CA CYS A 199 9.22 -12.57 22.03
C CYS A 199 8.73 -13.48 23.16
N PRO A 200 7.70 -13.04 23.92
CA PRO A 200 6.90 -13.94 24.72
C PRO A 200 6.38 -15.10 23.86
N ARG A 201 6.36 -16.29 24.44
CA ARG A 201 5.88 -17.50 23.78
C ARG A 201 4.45 -17.76 24.20
N LYS A 202 3.56 -17.86 23.22
CA LYS A 202 2.13 -18.05 23.42
C LYS A 202 1.66 -19.25 22.61
N ASN A 203 0.75 -20.02 23.21
CA ASN A 203 0.03 -21.05 22.47
C ASN A 203 -1.15 -20.42 21.73
N VAL A 204 -1.47 -20.98 20.56
CA VAL A 204 -2.65 -20.65 19.77
C VAL A 204 -3.54 -21.88 19.71
N TYR A 205 -4.77 -21.75 20.16
CA TYR A 205 -5.76 -22.84 20.21
C TYR A 205 -6.71 -22.77 19.02
N SER A 206 -6.95 -23.89 18.35
CA SER A 206 -7.92 -23.97 17.26
C SER A 206 -9.33 -23.85 17.80
N ILE A 207 -10.12 -23.00 17.16
CA ILE A 207 -11.58 -22.88 17.36
C ILE A 207 -12.34 -23.37 16.13
N ASP A 208 -11.65 -23.94 15.15
CA ASP A 208 -12.30 -24.53 13.98
C ASP A 208 -13.09 -25.79 14.37
N MET A 209 -14.10 -26.14 13.58
CA MET A 209 -15.00 -27.25 13.89
C MET A 209 -14.28 -28.60 14.04
N ASP A 210 -13.25 -28.83 13.22
CA ASP A 210 -12.47 -30.06 13.28
C ASP A 210 -11.41 -30.03 14.40
N GLY A 211 -11.20 -28.87 15.03
CA GLY A 211 -10.22 -28.67 16.10
C GLY A 211 -8.76 -28.69 15.64
N LEU A 212 -8.48 -28.47 14.35
CA LEU A 212 -7.15 -28.64 13.75
C LEU A 212 -6.69 -27.41 12.98
N PHE A 213 -5.38 -27.19 12.89
CA PHE A 213 -4.75 -26.25 11.95
C PHE A 213 -4.08 -26.99 10.77
N PHE A 214 -3.39 -26.24 9.90
CA PHE A 214 -2.59 -26.83 8.84
C PHE A 214 -1.32 -27.50 9.40
N GLU A 215 -0.89 -28.58 8.76
CA GLU A 215 0.21 -29.45 9.18
C GLU A 215 1.59 -28.76 9.33
N THR A 216 1.75 -27.54 8.81
CA THR A 216 2.96 -26.72 8.96
C THR A 216 3.13 -26.13 10.36
N VAL A 217 2.04 -26.03 11.11
CA VAL A 217 1.99 -25.48 12.47
C VAL A 217 1.39 -26.46 13.49
N ASP A 218 0.61 -27.44 13.04
CA ASP A 218 -0.03 -28.48 13.87
C ASP A 218 0.26 -29.89 13.31
N PRO A 219 1.54 -30.33 13.30
CA PRO A 219 1.93 -31.62 12.73
C PRO A 219 1.51 -32.83 13.58
N ASP A 220 1.17 -32.62 14.85
CA ASP A 220 0.71 -33.65 15.78
C ASP A 220 -0.82 -33.71 15.93
N GLU A 221 -1.54 -32.86 15.19
CA GLU A 221 -3.00 -32.89 15.02
C GLU A 221 -3.76 -32.74 16.34
N ASN A 222 -3.26 -31.87 17.22
CA ASN A 222 -3.80 -31.66 18.55
C ASN A 222 -4.58 -30.34 18.70
N GLY A 223 -4.58 -29.49 17.66
CA GLY A 223 -5.28 -28.21 17.65
C GLY A 223 -4.59 -27.09 18.43
N ILE A 224 -3.33 -27.27 18.82
CA ILE A 224 -2.57 -26.34 19.66
C ILE A 224 -1.22 -26.06 19.00
N VAL A 225 -1.04 -24.84 18.50
CA VAL A 225 0.29 -24.38 18.06
C VAL A 225 1.03 -23.82 19.28
N GLU A 226 1.99 -24.57 19.79
CA GLU A 226 2.76 -24.16 20.96
C GLU A 226 3.87 -23.15 20.62
N ASN A 227 4.24 -22.33 21.60
CA ASN A 227 5.44 -21.48 21.55
C ASN A 227 5.54 -20.47 20.37
N VAL A 228 4.39 -19.98 19.89
CA VAL A 228 4.34 -18.92 18.87
C VAL A 228 4.94 -17.63 19.43
N PRO A 229 5.89 -16.98 18.72
CA PRO A 229 6.46 -15.70 19.17
C PRO A 229 5.42 -14.59 18.99
N MET A 230 4.87 -14.11 20.10
CA MET A 230 3.74 -13.19 20.09
C MET A 230 4.05 -11.94 20.91
N PRO A 231 4.19 -10.75 20.29
CA PRO A 231 4.41 -9.50 21.01
C PRO A 231 3.18 -9.17 21.85
N VAL A 232 3.38 -8.43 22.96
CA VAL A 232 2.26 -8.00 23.81
C VAL A 232 1.35 -7.02 23.09
N GLU A 233 1.92 -6.28 22.14
CA GLU A 233 1.29 -5.31 21.25
C GLU A 233 0.51 -5.95 20.09
N ALA A 234 0.61 -7.27 19.89
CA ALA A 234 -0.11 -7.96 18.83
C ALA A 234 -1.63 -7.73 18.96
N TRP A 235 -2.25 -7.42 17.83
CA TRP A 235 -3.69 -7.29 17.68
C TRP A 235 -4.10 -7.81 16.30
N ALA A 236 -5.30 -8.38 16.22
CA ALA A 236 -5.89 -8.86 14.97
C ALA A 236 -6.93 -7.88 14.45
N ASP A 237 -7.22 -7.94 13.15
CA ASP A 237 -8.34 -7.20 12.59
C ASP A 237 -9.64 -7.46 13.41
N PRO A 238 -10.42 -6.43 13.75
CA PRO A 238 -11.56 -6.61 14.65
C PRO A 238 -12.78 -7.24 13.96
N THR A 239 -12.77 -7.42 12.63
CA THR A 239 -13.86 -8.14 11.94
C THR A 239 -13.82 -9.64 12.25
N GLU A 240 -14.87 -10.34 11.83
CA GLU A 240 -15.01 -11.79 12.02
C GLU A 240 -13.81 -12.58 11.48
N ASP A 241 -13.33 -12.26 10.28
CA ASP A 241 -12.16 -12.88 9.64
C ASP A 241 -10.88 -12.71 10.44
N GLY A 242 -10.79 -11.69 11.29
CA GLY A 242 -9.80 -11.61 12.36
C GLY A 242 -8.35 -11.81 11.92
N HIS A 243 -7.98 -11.38 10.71
CA HIS A 243 -6.65 -11.66 10.19
C HIS A 243 -5.56 -10.98 11.02
N MET A 244 -4.41 -11.62 11.12
CA MET A 244 -3.21 -11.07 11.77
C MET A 244 -1.97 -11.67 11.13
N ILE A 245 -0.95 -10.83 10.91
CA ILE A 245 0.35 -11.22 10.37
C ILE A 245 1.43 -10.93 11.41
N LEU A 246 2.25 -11.93 11.72
CA LEU A 246 3.49 -11.80 12.49
C LEU A 246 4.67 -12.06 11.55
N LEU A 247 5.35 -11.00 11.12
CA LEU A 247 6.53 -11.07 10.25
C LEU A 247 7.78 -11.17 11.13
N ASP A 248 8.39 -12.35 11.19
CA ASP A 248 9.60 -12.59 11.95
C ASP A 248 10.85 -12.35 11.09
N VAL A 249 11.55 -11.26 11.37
CA VAL A 249 12.77 -10.88 10.63
C VAL A 249 13.98 -11.74 11.00
N SER A 250 13.94 -12.40 12.17
CA SER A 250 15.05 -13.20 12.68
C SER A 250 15.08 -14.60 12.08
N GLU A 251 13.94 -15.28 12.07
CA GLU A 251 13.79 -16.62 11.48
C GLU A 251 13.41 -16.58 10.00
N ARG A 252 13.14 -15.37 9.45
CA ARG A 252 12.69 -15.15 8.08
C ARG A 252 11.42 -15.94 7.72
N VAL A 253 10.47 -15.96 8.65
CA VAL A 253 9.14 -16.56 8.44
C VAL A 253 8.04 -15.56 8.72
N VAL A 254 6.85 -15.87 8.25
CA VAL A 254 5.62 -15.18 8.62
C VAL A 254 4.65 -16.19 9.21
N TYR A 255 4.09 -15.86 10.38
CA TYR A 255 2.95 -16.56 10.95
C TYR A 255 1.70 -15.76 10.65
N GLU A 256 0.66 -16.42 10.21
CA GLU A 256 -0.59 -15.76 9.85
C GLU A 256 -1.75 -16.51 10.49
N LEU A 257 -2.69 -15.75 11.03
CA LEU A 257 -3.85 -16.27 11.73
C LEU A 257 -5.13 -15.70 11.10
N GLY A 258 -6.21 -16.49 11.08
CA GLY A 258 -7.57 -16.08 10.73
C GLY A 258 -8.53 -16.36 11.89
N ALA A 259 -9.57 -15.54 12.00
CA ALA A 259 -10.47 -15.40 13.14
C ALA A 259 -9.72 -15.25 14.49
N ALA A 260 -8.57 -14.56 14.48
CA ALA A 260 -7.67 -14.54 15.63
C ALA A 260 -8.23 -13.69 16.78
N ARG A 261 -8.23 -14.23 18.00
CA ARG A 261 -8.66 -13.53 19.22
C ARG A 261 -7.70 -13.78 20.37
N LYS A 262 -7.49 -12.74 21.18
CA LYS A 262 -6.73 -12.85 22.41
C LYS A 262 -7.62 -13.38 23.51
N ARG A 263 -7.17 -14.43 24.20
CA ARG A 263 -7.86 -15.06 25.32
C ARG A 263 -7.56 -14.32 26.62
N SER A 264 -8.41 -14.50 27.62
CA SER A 264 -8.28 -13.87 28.95
C SER A 264 -7.05 -14.35 29.73
N ASP A 265 -6.60 -15.58 29.48
CA ASP A 265 -5.36 -16.17 30.02
C ASP A 265 -4.08 -15.63 29.34
N GLY A 266 -4.24 -14.74 28.35
CA GLY A 266 -3.15 -14.13 27.59
C GLY A 266 -2.56 -15.01 26.49
N HIS A 267 -3.15 -16.17 26.20
CA HIS A 267 -2.94 -16.96 24.97
C HIS A 267 -3.83 -16.44 23.84
N TRP A 268 -3.84 -17.15 22.71
CA TRP A 268 -4.62 -16.79 21.54
C TRP A 268 -5.46 -17.97 21.07
N GLU A 269 -6.50 -17.68 20.33
CA GLU A 269 -7.27 -18.65 19.56
C GLU A 269 -7.43 -18.16 18.12
N ALA A 270 -7.62 -19.09 17.19
CA ALA A 270 -7.79 -18.80 15.78
C ALA A 270 -8.54 -19.95 15.09
N GLN A 271 -9.27 -19.65 14.02
CA GLN A 271 -9.88 -20.67 13.17
C GLN A 271 -8.86 -21.25 12.19
N SER A 272 -7.99 -20.40 11.65
CA SER A 272 -6.91 -20.80 10.75
C SER A 272 -5.58 -20.25 11.23
N MET A 273 -4.52 -21.01 11.02
CA MET A 273 -3.16 -20.58 11.27
C MET A 273 -2.22 -21.30 10.32
N ASP A 274 -1.25 -20.59 9.78
CA ASP A 274 -0.22 -21.15 8.93
C ASP A 274 1.10 -20.38 9.06
N LYS A 275 2.18 -20.98 8.58
CA LYS A 275 3.54 -20.44 8.60
C LYS A 275 4.18 -20.57 7.22
N TRP A 276 4.80 -19.48 6.78
CA TRP A 276 5.42 -19.38 5.46
C TRP A 276 6.84 -18.82 5.55
N ALA A 277 7.74 -19.31 4.71
CA ALA A 277 9.09 -18.77 4.59
C ALA A 277 9.08 -17.47 3.77
N LEU A 278 9.72 -16.41 4.26
CA LEU A 278 9.82 -15.11 3.58
C LEU A 278 10.77 -15.12 2.38
N ASP A 279 11.57 -16.17 2.22
CA ASP A 279 12.44 -16.44 1.07
C ASP A 279 11.93 -17.62 0.22
N GLY A 280 10.75 -18.16 0.55
CA GLY A 280 10.08 -19.20 -0.22
C GLY A 280 9.28 -18.64 -1.41
N GLU A 281 8.54 -19.50 -2.08
CA GLU A 281 7.76 -19.13 -3.27
C GLU A 281 6.40 -18.47 -2.94
N GLY A 282 5.91 -18.59 -1.70
CA GLY A 282 4.62 -18.03 -1.28
C GLY A 282 3.40 -18.75 -1.85
N TYR A 283 3.51 -20.04 -2.15
CA TYR A 283 2.40 -20.93 -2.53
C TYR A 283 2.72 -22.39 -2.18
N ARG A 284 1.72 -23.27 -2.25
CA ARG A 284 1.88 -24.74 -2.16
C ARG A 284 1.22 -25.43 -3.36
N ALA A 285 1.50 -26.72 -3.52
CA ALA A 285 0.84 -27.49 -4.55
C ALA A 285 -0.69 -27.54 -4.33
N ALA A 286 -1.44 -27.56 -5.43
CA ALA A 286 -2.89 -27.65 -5.40
C ALA A 286 -3.36 -28.91 -4.65
N PHE A 287 -4.26 -28.74 -3.69
CA PHE A 287 -4.90 -29.82 -2.94
C PHE A 287 -3.92 -30.81 -2.29
N SER A 288 -2.76 -30.30 -1.84
CA SER A 288 -1.71 -31.11 -1.21
C SER A 288 -1.72 -31.00 0.31
N GLY A 289 -1.37 -32.10 0.98
CA GLY A 289 -1.41 -32.23 2.44
C GLY A 289 -2.61 -33.04 2.90
N LYS A 290 -2.56 -33.55 4.13
CA LYS A 290 -3.66 -34.33 4.72
C LYS A 290 -4.90 -33.45 4.91
N TYR A 291 -4.67 -32.20 5.28
CA TYR A 291 -5.69 -31.19 5.51
C TYR A 291 -5.55 -30.02 4.51
N TRP A 292 -5.48 -30.34 3.21
CA TRP A 292 -5.24 -29.33 2.17
C TRP A 292 -6.22 -28.14 2.20
N TRP A 293 -7.46 -28.36 2.66
CA TRP A 293 -8.49 -27.32 2.79
C TRP A 293 -8.22 -26.32 3.93
N LYS A 294 -7.20 -26.58 4.75
CA LYS A 294 -6.73 -25.69 5.84
C LYS A 294 -5.46 -24.92 5.46
N SER A 295 -4.89 -25.14 4.28
CA SER A 295 -3.69 -24.41 3.84
C SER A 295 -3.99 -22.91 3.77
N GLY A 296 -3.10 -22.09 4.32
CA GLY A 296 -3.21 -20.63 4.33
C GLY A 296 -4.32 -20.09 5.25
N VAL A 297 -4.49 -18.77 5.20
CA VAL A 297 -5.53 -18.05 5.95
C VAL A 297 -6.49 -17.30 5.02
N ARG A 298 -6.47 -17.60 3.73
CA ARG A 298 -7.38 -17.05 2.69
C ARG A 298 -8.01 -18.18 1.89
N GLY A 299 -9.14 -17.93 1.23
CA GLY A 299 -9.86 -18.91 0.41
C GLY A 299 -8.95 -19.71 -0.54
N ALA A 300 -8.07 -19.01 -1.26
CA ALA A 300 -7.13 -19.61 -2.21
C ALA A 300 -5.99 -20.45 -1.58
N GLY A 301 -5.88 -20.46 -0.25
CA GLY A 301 -4.86 -21.17 0.52
C GLY A 301 -3.45 -20.60 0.43
N VAL A 302 -3.35 -19.28 0.24
CA VAL A 302 -2.10 -18.53 0.09
C VAL A 302 -1.78 -17.68 1.33
N PRO A 303 -0.52 -17.28 1.54
CA PRO A 303 -0.16 -16.39 2.65
C PRO A 303 -0.79 -15.00 2.50
N PHE A 304 -1.39 -14.43 3.55
CA PHE A 304 -2.01 -13.10 3.58
C PHE A 304 -1.07 -11.97 3.14
N ILE A 305 0.18 -12.02 3.58
CA ILE A 305 1.20 -11.03 3.25
C ILE A 305 1.51 -10.98 1.74
N GLY A 306 1.24 -12.06 1.00
CA GLY A 306 1.34 -12.07 -0.46
C GLY A 306 0.39 -11.05 -1.06
N GLY A 307 0.94 -10.06 -1.77
CA GLY A 307 0.13 -9.03 -2.43
C GLY A 307 -0.50 -7.98 -1.53
N LEU A 308 -0.15 -7.92 -0.24
CA LEU A 308 -0.57 -6.87 0.69
C LEU A 308 0.11 -5.54 0.36
N ILE A 309 -0.68 -4.49 0.12
CA ILE A 309 -0.18 -3.15 -0.19
C ILE A 309 0.23 -2.42 1.09
N ARG A 310 1.46 -1.91 1.13
CA ARG A 310 2.03 -1.26 2.32
C ARG A 310 2.14 0.25 2.17
N PRO A 311 1.99 1.03 3.27
CA PRO A 311 2.05 2.50 3.20
C PRO A 311 3.41 3.00 2.71
N GLU A 312 4.49 2.27 2.98
CA GLU A 312 5.84 2.60 2.53
C GLU A 312 5.97 2.57 1.00
N GLU A 313 5.23 1.69 0.32
CA GLU A 313 5.24 1.57 -1.15
C GLU A 313 4.50 2.74 -1.80
N ILE A 314 3.38 3.15 -1.21
CA ILE A 314 2.64 4.34 -1.62
C ILE A 314 3.49 5.59 -1.41
N ALA A 315 4.16 5.70 -0.26
CA ALA A 315 5.08 6.79 0.04
C ALA A 315 6.29 6.84 -0.91
N ALA A 316 6.83 5.68 -1.28
CA ALA A 316 7.92 5.55 -2.25
C ALA A 316 7.47 5.81 -3.70
N GLY A 317 6.17 5.79 -3.96
CA GLY A 317 5.59 5.99 -5.28
C GLY A 317 5.70 4.74 -6.19
N VAL A 318 5.94 3.56 -5.62
CA VAL A 318 6.12 2.33 -6.40
C VAL A 318 5.81 1.08 -5.56
N ILE A 319 5.02 0.18 -6.12
CA ILE A 319 4.82 -1.20 -5.64
C ILE A 319 5.52 -2.14 -6.61
N ARG A 320 6.27 -3.13 -6.10
CA ARG A 320 7.14 -4.01 -6.91
C ARG A 320 6.75 -5.49 -6.86
N HIS A 321 5.49 -5.77 -6.54
CA HIS A 321 4.96 -7.12 -6.44
C HIS A 321 3.55 -7.20 -7.05
N THR A 322 3.14 -8.42 -7.38
CA THR A 322 1.76 -8.77 -7.74
C THR A 322 0.85 -8.48 -6.56
N LEU A 323 -0.31 -7.88 -6.81
CA LEU A 323 -1.28 -7.57 -5.75
C LEU A 323 -2.16 -8.78 -5.42
N ALA A 324 -2.83 -8.74 -4.27
CA ALA A 324 -3.91 -9.66 -3.93
C ALA A 324 -5.26 -8.98 -4.14
N VAL A 325 -6.22 -9.72 -4.70
CA VAL A 325 -7.61 -9.24 -4.81
C VAL A 325 -8.64 -10.31 -4.45
N SER A 326 -9.77 -9.90 -3.90
CA SER A 326 -10.99 -10.72 -3.86
C SER A 326 -11.84 -10.51 -5.11
N THR A 327 -12.77 -11.43 -5.39
CA THR A 327 -13.87 -11.19 -6.34
C THR A 327 -15.22 -11.67 -5.80
N PRO A 328 -16.37 -11.18 -6.33
CA PRO A 328 -17.71 -11.51 -5.84
C PRO A 328 -17.99 -13.00 -5.70
N ILE A 329 -17.57 -13.78 -6.70
CA ILE A 329 -17.86 -15.21 -6.80
C ILE A 329 -16.76 -15.89 -7.60
N ASN A 330 -16.09 -16.85 -6.98
CA ASN A 330 -15.06 -17.65 -7.64
C ASN A 330 -15.60 -18.92 -8.33
N GLN A 331 -14.87 -19.34 -9.38
CA GLN A 331 -15.24 -20.46 -10.24
C GLN A 331 -15.09 -21.81 -9.52
N LEU A 332 -16.19 -22.56 -9.45
CA LEU A 332 -16.25 -23.97 -9.07
C LEU A 332 -16.32 -24.86 -10.32
N GLN A 333 -15.75 -26.07 -10.31
CA GLN A 333 -15.86 -26.97 -11.47
C GLN A 333 -17.27 -27.56 -11.57
N GLU A 334 -17.78 -28.09 -10.46
CA GLU A 334 -19.06 -28.79 -10.41
C GLU A 334 -19.65 -28.71 -9.00
N VAL A 335 -20.97 -28.48 -8.90
CA VAL A 335 -21.69 -28.55 -7.62
C VAL A 335 -21.81 -30.03 -7.22
N GLY A 336 -21.22 -30.42 -6.10
CA GLY A 336 -21.35 -31.77 -5.56
C GLY A 336 -22.52 -31.90 -4.59
N ASN A 337 -22.89 -33.15 -4.28
CA ASN A 337 -23.92 -33.44 -3.27
C ASN A 337 -23.40 -33.11 -1.86
N GLY A 338 -24.19 -32.36 -1.08
CA GLY A 338 -23.87 -32.06 0.33
C GLY A 338 -22.93 -30.87 0.56
N GLY A 339 -22.73 -30.00 -0.44
CA GLY A 339 -21.95 -28.75 -0.29
C GLY A 339 -20.47 -28.87 -0.64
N TRP A 340 -19.95 -30.08 -0.87
CA TRP A 340 -18.58 -30.32 -1.32
C TRP A 340 -18.54 -30.44 -2.84
N GLY A 341 -18.15 -29.37 -3.53
CA GLY A 341 -18.01 -29.38 -4.99
C GLY A 341 -16.77 -30.12 -5.48
N ARG A 342 -16.69 -30.37 -6.79
CA ARG A 342 -15.38 -30.58 -7.42
C ARG A 342 -14.74 -29.20 -7.52
N TRP A 343 -13.69 -29.00 -6.75
CA TRP A 343 -13.00 -27.72 -6.67
C TRP A 343 -12.07 -27.55 -7.88
N GLU A 344 -12.02 -26.35 -8.43
CA GLU A 344 -11.07 -25.96 -9.48
C GLU A 344 -10.38 -24.66 -9.09
N LEU A 345 -9.07 -24.61 -9.30
CA LEU A 345 -8.25 -23.44 -9.03
C LEU A 345 -7.15 -23.28 -10.09
N CYS A 346 -6.50 -22.13 -10.09
CA CYS A 346 -5.33 -21.82 -10.90
C CYS A 346 -4.03 -22.04 -10.11
N SER A 347 -3.25 -23.03 -10.54
CA SER A 347 -1.93 -23.36 -10.02
C SER A 347 -0.84 -22.56 -10.77
N PRO A 348 0.30 -22.20 -10.15
CA PRO A 348 0.78 -22.68 -8.84
C PRO A 348 0.30 -21.87 -7.64
N VAL A 349 -0.26 -20.68 -7.82
CA VAL A 349 -0.49 -19.74 -6.72
C VAL A 349 -1.52 -20.28 -5.73
N ALA A 350 -2.69 -20.69 -6.18
CA ALA A 350 -3.69 -21.23 -5.27
C ALA A 350 -3.41 -22.71 -4.96
N SER A 351 -3.52 -23.06 -3.67
CA SER A 351 -3.46 -24.44 -3.19
C SER A 351 -4.81 -24.97 -2.71
N ASN A 352 -5.73 -24.07 -2.40
CA ASN A 352 -7.08 -24.35 -1.97
C ASN A 352 -8.07 -23.43 -2.71
N THR A 353 -9.36 -23.64 -2.52
CA THR A 353 -10.38 -22.67 -2.92
C THR A 353 -11.67 -22.83 -2.12
N ASP A 354 -12.36 -21.72 -1.88
CA ASP A 354 -13.72 -21.66 -1.33
C ASP A 354 -14.77 -21.28 -2.41
N ALA A 355 -14.45 -21.57 -3.68
CA ALA A 355 -15.27 -21.29 -4.86
C ALA A 355 -16.78 -21.61 -4.73
N GLY A 356 -17.60 -20.67 -5.19
CA GLY A 356 -19.05 -20.74 -4.98
C GLY A 356 -19.92 -21.12 -6.18
N ARG A 357 -19.45 -20.99 -7.44
CA ARG A 357 -20.32 -21.18 -8.62
C ARG A 357 -19.67 -21.79 -9.85
N VAL A 358 -20.43 -22.66 -10.51
CA VAL A 358 -20.08 -23.26 -11.79
C VAL A 358 -20.31 -22.28 -12.94
N GLY A 359 -19.30 -22.09 -13.78
CA GLY A 359 -19.39 -21.31 -15.00
C GLY A 359 -18.08 -20.63 -15.38
N THR A 360 -17.75 -20.62 -16.68
CA THR A 360 -16.50 -20.04 -17.18
C THR A 360 -16.44 -18.51 -17.12
N GLN A 361 -17.57 -17.86 -16.77
CA GLN A 361 -17.67 -16.43 -16.51
C GLN A 361 -17.22 -16.02 -15.09
N TYR A 362 -17.00 -16.99 -14.19
CA TYR A 362 -16.46 -16.74 -12.86
C TYR A 362 -14.93 -16.89 -12.89
N ILE A 363 -14.23 -16.17 -12.01
CA ILE A 363 -12.76 -16.19 -11.97
C ILE A 363 -12.34 -17.29 -10.98
N PRO A 364 -11.55 -18.30 -11.37
CA PRO A 364 -10.96 -19.22 -10.40
C PRO A 364 -10.02 -18.48 -9.45
N GLU A 365 -9.96 -18.89 -8.21
CA GLU A 365 -8.89 -18.47 -7.31
C GLU A 365 -7.52 -18.92 -7.83
N GLY A 366 -6.50 -18.13 -7.56
CA GLY A 366 -5.16 -18.21 -8.13
C GLY A 366 -5.02 -17.63 -9.54
N ALA A 367 -6.12 -17.26 -10.20
CA ALA A 367 -6.03 -16.61 -11.52
C ALA A 367 -5.38 -15.23 -11.39
N GLN A 368 -4.59 -14.84 -12.40
CA GLN A 368 -3.99 -13.51 -12.46
C GLN A 368 -4.82 -12.60 -13.36
N ILE A 369 -5.23 -11.46 -12.84
CA ILE A 369 -5.85 -10.37 -13.60
C ILE A 369 -4.85 -9.24 -13.80
N GLN A 370 -4.96 -8.51 -14.90
CA GLN A 370 -4.05 -7.41 -15.22
C GLN A 370 -4.83 -6.22 -15.77
N LEU A 371 -4.52 -5.02 -15.29
CA LEU A 371 -5.00 -3.79 -15.92
C LEU A 371 -4.26 -3.60 -17.25
N ASN A 372 -4.97 -3.26 -18.32
CA ASN A 372 -4.40 -3.07 -19.66
C ASN A 372 -3.12 -2.22 -19.60
N PRO A 373 -1.94 -2.77 -19.96
CA PRO A 373 -0.68 -2.04 -19.86
C PRO A 373 -0.59 -0.84 -20.82
N ALA A 374 -1.44 -0.79 -21.84
CA ALA A 374 -1.51 0.33 -22.78
C ALA A 374 -2.49 1.43 -22.33
N LEU A 375 -3.27 1.22 -21.26
CA LEU A 375 -4.19 2.23 -20.75
C LEU A 375 -3.40 3.45 -20.25
N ASN A 376 -3.70 4.62 -20.79
CA ASN A 376 -3.11 5.86 -20.30
C ASN A 376 -3.75 6.25 -18.96
N LEU A 377 -3.05 6.02 -17.86
CA LEU A 377 -3.56 6.31 -16.52
C LEU A 377 -3.80 7.81 -16.26
N ASP A 378 -3.15 8.70 -17.01
CA ASP A 378 -3.33 10.16 -16.85
C ASP A 378 -4.70 10.65 -17.31
N THR A 379 -5.43 9.86 -18.10
CA THR A 379 -6.80 10.21 -18.53
C THR A 379 -7.86 9.86 -17.49
N LEU A 380 -7.51 9.11 -16.44
CA LEU A 380 -8.46 8.60 -15.46
C LEU A 380 -8.68 9.55 -14.27
N GLY A 381 -7.88 10.62 -14.16
CA GLY A 381 -7.97 11.56 -13.03
C GLY A 381 -7.70 10.90 -11.68
N LEU A 382 -6.74 9.97 -11.64
CA LEU A 382 -6.30 9.29 -10.42
C LEU A 382 -5.43 10.20 -9.56
N SER A 383 -5.68 10.20 -8.25
CA SER A 383 -4.75 10.74 -7.27
C SER A 383 -3.38 10.03 -7.31
N PRO A 384 -2.30 10.66 -6.82
CA PRO A 384 -0.96 10.06 -6.81
C PRO A 384 -0.92 8.66 -6.19
N ALA A 385 -1.54 8.44 -5.02
CA ALA A 385 -1.57 7.13 -4.38
C ALA A 385 -2.30 6.07 -5.23
N ALA A 386 -3.48 6.40 -5.77
CA ALA A 386 -4.22 5.49 -6.64
C ALA A 386 -3.46 5.17 -7.94
N LYS A 387 -2.72 6.14 -8.49
CA LYS A 387 -1.88 5.92 -9.67
C LYS A 387 -0.74 4.92 -9.40
N VAL A 388 -0.15 4.91 -8.21
CA VAL A 388 0.87 3.91 -7.82
C VAL A 388 0.32 2.49 -7.89
N VAL A 389 -0.88 2.27 -7.35
CA VAL A 389 -1.56 0.97 -7.39
C VAL A 389 -1.97 0.60 -8.82
N ALA A 390 -2.49 1.55 -9.61
CA ALA A 390 -2.84 1.30 -11.01
C ALA A 390 -1.62 0.90 -11.86
N VAL A 391 -0.45 1.52 -11.63
CA VAL A 391 0.81 1.11 -12.28
C VAL A 391 1.20 -0.32 -11.87
N ALA A 392 1.02 -0.70 -10.61
CA ALA A 392 1.28 -2.06 -10.15
C ALA A 392 0.33 -3.07 -10.82
N LEU A 393 -0.96 -2.74 -10.94
CA LEU A 393 -1.95 -3.55 -11.65
C LEU A 393 -1.65 -3.68 -13.15
N GLN A 394 -1.02 -2.69 -13.78
CA GLN A 394 -0.54 -2.80 -15.16
C GLN A 394 0.67 -3.72 -15.28
N ARG A 395 1.62 -3.61 -14.36
CA ARG A 395 2.94 -4.26 -14.47
C ARG A 395 2.98 -5.69 -13.92
N TYR A 396 2.37 -5.89 -12.76
CA TYR A 396 2.38 -7.15 -12.02
C TYR A 396 1.01 -7.81 -11.97
N GLY A 397 -0.07 -7.04 -12.17
CA GLY A 397 -1.43 -7.55 -12.04
C GLY A 397 -1.79 -7.88 -10.59
N ALA A 398 -2.80 -8.71 -10.42
CA ALA A 398 -3.23 -9.20 -9.13
C ALA A 398 -3.66 -10.68 -9.21
N PHE A 399 -3.36 -11.46 -8.17
CA PHE A 399 -3.94 -12.79 -8.01
C PHE A 399 -5.28 -12.69 -7.30
N VAL A 400 -6.25 -13.47 -7.78
CA VAL A 400 -7.52 -13.67 -7.09
C VAL A 400 -7.29 -14.64 -5.93
N VAL A 401 -7.49 -14.20 -4.70
CA VAL A 401 -7.11 -14.96 -3.50
C VAL A 401 -8.25 -15.26 -2.54
N ASP A 402 -9.43 -14.69 -2.79
CA ASP A 402 -10.56 -14.76 -1.87
C ASP A 402 -11.88 -14.43 -2.58
N ASN A 403 -12.98 -14.77 -1.90
CA ASN A 403 -14.31 -14.25 -2.22
C ASN A 403 -14.59 -12.96 -1.43
N GLY A 404 -15.20 -11.98 -2.07
CA GLY A 404 -15.62 -10.72 -1.43
C GLY A 404 -16.52 -9.92 -2.35
N PRO A 405 -17.36 -8.99 -1.84
CA PRO A 405 -18.51 -8.45 -2.58
C PRO A 405 -18.17 -7.68 -3.87
N GLU A 406 -16.90 -7.34 -4.10
CA GLU A 406 -16.40 -6.56 -5.23
C GLU A 406 -15.01 -7.04 -5.66
N LEU A 407 -14.40 -6.35 -6.63
CA LEU A 407 -12.96 -6.48 -6.90
C LEU A 407 -12.18 -5.64 -5.87
N ILE A 408 -11.73 -6.27 -4.79
CA ILE A 408 -11.14 -5.56 -3.64
C ILE A 408 -9.65 -5.82 -3.55
N THR A 409 -8.85 -4.77 -3.39
CA THR A 409 -7.42 -4.84 -3.05
C THR A 409 -7.21 -4.76 -1.53
N TYR A 410 -6.17 -5.41 -1.03
CA TYR A 410 -5.85 -5.44 0.40
C TYR A 410 -4.68 -4.52 0.75
N PHE A 411 -4.93 -3.58 1.65
CA PHE A 411 -3.92 -2.71 2.22
C PHE A 411 -3.67 -3.11 3.67
N GLN A 412 -2.44 -2.93 4.14
CA GLN A 412 -2.07 -3.23 5.52
C GLN A 412 -2.98 -2.50 6.52
N ASN A 413 -3.51 -3.23 7.51
CA ASN A 413 -4.24 -2.60 8.61
C ASN A 413 -3.27 -1.87 9.54
N LEU A 414 -3.46 -0.56 9.73
CA LEU A 414 -2.64 0.28 10.61
C LEU A 414 -3.35 0.65 11.92
N GLY A 415 -4.56 0.14 12.14
CA GLY A 415 -5.36 0.37 13.33
C GLY A 415 -6.84 0.47 13.01
N SER A 416 -7.68 0.44 14.05
CA SER A 416 -9.14 0.56 13.91
C SER A 416 -9.61 1.89 13.31
N SER A 417 -8.74 2.93 13.28
CA SER A 417 -9.02 4.19 12.62
C SER A 417 -8.49 4.18 11.17
N PRO A 418 -9.34 4.46 10.17
CA PRO A 418 -8.89 4.56 8.78
C PRO A 418 -7.89 5.71 8.56
N ASN A 419 -7.89 6.72 9.44
CA ASN A 419 -6.97 7.86 9.39
C ASN A 419 -5.49 7.45 9.61
N ALA A 420 -5.23 6.22 10.05
CA ALA A 420 -3.87 5.70 10.14
C ALA A 420 -3.17 5.64 8.75
N TRP A 421 -3.93 5.67 7.66
CA TRP A 421 -3.45 5.79 6.29
C TRP A 421 -3.34 7.24 5.78
N ASP A 422 -3.60 8.26 6.61
CA ASP A 422 -3.42 9.65 6.18
C ASP A 422 -1.95 9.95 5.84
N PRO A 423 -1.68 10.70 4.76
CA PRO A 423 -2.64 11.46 3.92
C PRO A 423 -3.16 10.70 2.67
N TYR A 424 -3.00 9.38 2.60
CA TYR A 424 -3.33 8.58 1.42
C TYR A 424 -4.78 8.13 1.36
N LEU A 425 -5.47 8.04 2.50
CA LEU A 425 -6.82 7.46 2.58
C LEU A 425 -7.79 8.04 1.52
N ALA A 426 -7.93 9.37 1.47
CA ALA A 426 -8.81 10.03 0.50
C ALA A 426 -8.37 9.78 -0.96
N GLN A 427 -7.07 9.64 -1.20
CA GLN A 427 -6.52 9.40 -2.54
C GLN A 427 -6.82 7.98 -3.03
N LEU A 428 -6.87 6.99 -2.14
CA LEU A 428 -7.15 5.60 -2.50
C LEU A 428 -8.60 5.37 -2.93
N GLY A 429 -9.53 6.26 -2.57
CA GLY A 429 -10.89 6.25 -3.11
C GLY A 429 -10.96 6.37 -4.64
N ASP A 430 -9.93 6.96 -5.27
CA ASP A 430 -9.85 7.09 -6.72
C ASP A 430 -9.60 5.77 -7.46
N LEU A 431 -9.29 4.66 -6.76
CA LEU A 431 -9.21 3.34 -7.39
C LEU A 431 -10.51 2.92 -8.05
N ARG A 432 -11.65 3.45 -7.57
CA ARG A 432 -12.97 3.29 -8.20
C ARG A 432 -13.05 3.86 -9.62
N LYS A 433 -12.15 4.77 -10.00
CA LYS A 433 -12.09 5.36 -11.35
C LYS A 433 -11.42 4.45 -12.36
N ILE A 434 -10.78 3.35 -11.94
CA ILE A 434 -10.16 2.39 -12.85
C ILE A 434 -11.27 1.56 -13.52
N PRO A 435 -11.44 1.65 -14.85
CA PRO A 435 -12.51 0.95 -15.54
C PRO A 435 -12.24 -0.57 -15.59
N LEU A 436 -13.16 -1.36 -15.06
CA LEU A 436 -13.05 -2.82 -15.07
C LEU A 436 -13.00 -3.40 -16.51
N SER A 437 -13.59 -2.72 -17.49
CA SER A 437 -13.50 -3.08 -18.91
C SER A 437 -12.08 -3.04 -19.48
N GLN A 438 -11.13 -2.43 -18.77
CA GLN A 438 -9.72 -2.40 -19.14
C GLN A 438 -8.90 -3.52 -18.48
N PHE A 439 -9.51 -4.41 -17.70
CA PHE A 439 -8.81 -5.57 -17.18
C PHE A 439 -8.86 -6.76 -18.15
N ARG A 440 -7.87 -7.63 -18.02
CA ARG A 440 -7.79 -8.93 -18.71
C ARG A 440 -7.41 -10.02 -17.73
N VAL A 441 -7.90 -11.23 -17.98
CA VAL A 441 -7.56 -12.42 -17.19
C VAL A 441 -6.55 -13.26 -17.96
N LEU A 442 -5.41 -13.53 -17.33
CA LEU A 442 -4.37 -14.35 -17.93
C LEU A 442 -4.80 -15.82 -17.95
N LYS A 443 -4.28 -16.57 -18.92
CA LYS A 443 -4.45 -18.02 -18.95
C LYS A 443 -3.70 -18.62 -17.78
N CYS A 444 -4.33 -19.57 -17.10
CA CYS A 444 -3.74 -20.27 -15.96
C CYS A 444 -3.76 -21.79 -16.18
N ASN A 445 -2.96 -22.51 -15.40
CA ASN A 445 -3.01 -23.96 -15.35
C ASN A 445 -4.07 -24.41 -14.34
N LYS A 446 -5.23 -24.83 -14.84
CA LYS A 446 -6.34 -25.29 -14.00
C LYS A 446 -6.04 -26.64 -13.37
N LYS A 447 -6.26 -26.75 -12.05
CA LYS A 447 -6.20 -28.00 -11.30
C LYS A 447 -7.56 -28.27 -10.71
N ILE A 448 -8.04 -29.49 -10.91
CA ILE A 448 -9.33 -29.97 -10.40
C ILE A 448 -9.05 -30.96 -9.28
N LEU A 449 -9.73 -30.81 -8.15
CA LEU A 449 -9.67 -31.79 -7.08
C LEU A 449 -10.18 -33.13 -7.60
N GLN A 450 -9.32 -34.14 -7.54
CA GLN A 450 -9.71 -35.51 -7.83
C GLN A 450 -10.14 -36.14 -6.50
N LEU A 451 -11.45 -36.32 -6.33
CA LEU A 451 -11.98 -37.14 -5.23
C LEU A 451 -11.61 -38.59 -5.53
N LYS A 452 -10.94 -39.27 -4.60
CA LYS A 452 -10.61 -40.70 -4.70
C LYS A 452 -11.81 -41.56 -4.34
#